data_AF-A0A3R9AXF1-F1
#
_entry.id   AF-A0A3R9AXF1-F1
#
_cell.length_a   1.000
_cell.length_b   1.000
_cell.length_c   1.000
_cell.angle_alpha   90.00
_cell.angle_beta   90.00
_cell.angle_gamma   90.00
#
_symmetry.space_group_name_H-M   'P 1'
#
loop_
_entity.id
_entity.type
_entity.pdbx_description
1 polymer ?
#
loop_
_entity_poly.entity_id
_entity_poly.type
_entity_poly.pdbx_seq_one_letter_code
_entity_poly.pdbx_strand_id
1 'polypeptide(L)'
;MKTTSCGDFRNSGFTLVELIMVIALAGIVAVMISTVMSRPLQGFADQSRRAELTDLAAMALNRMARDIRLAVPNLLVVSSNEVRLVPISAAGRYRANQSDPAGPRQDPPACIQATGACSIDILSPIEPTSATTPHWLIIYNTTGLVGLAEAQDGDVSAISPKAFIWKDSTLSAGLSDFKFKYASPQKRFYLANEAVTYRCSGDELLRESSQKLDGSDPIQAVVVDSVNTCSFSYQPGTSTRNGLVTLRLSLTKGGETISLLQQVHVDNAP
;
A
#
# COMPACT_ATOMS: atom_id res chain seq x y z
N MET A 1 8.32 62.56 64.58
CA MET A 1 9.30 62.93 63.54
C MET A 1 9.52 61.75 62.61
N LYS A 2 8.89 61.76 61.43
CA LYS A 2 9.24 60.92 60.27
C LYS A 2 9.02 61.80 59.05
N THR A 3 10.11 62.27 58.46
CA THR A 3 10.11 63.02 57.21
C THR A 3 10.17 62.04 56.06
N THR A 4 9.06 61.87 55.35
CA THR A 4 9.01 61.23 54.04
C THR A 4 9.56 62.22 53.01
N SER A 5 10.73 61.90 52.44
CA SER A 5 11.29 62.63 51.31
C SER A 5 10.50 62.26 50.04
N CYS A 6 9.89 63.26 49.41
CA CYS A 6 9.31 63.15 48.08
C CYS A 6 10.43 63.50 47.08
N GLY A 7 10.84 62.54 46.25
CA GLY A 7 11.82 62.77 45.19
C GLY A 7 11.16 63.42 43.97
N ASP A 8 11.64 64.61 43.61
CA ASP A 8 11.30 65.29 42.35
C ASP A 8 11.83 64.48 41.16
N PHE A 9 10.95 63.90 40.36
CA PHE A 9 11.30 63.37 39.05
C PHE A 9 11.47 64.54 38.08
N ARG A 10 12.73 65.01 37.89
CA ARG A 10 13.08 65.90 36.77
C ARG A 10 12.83 65.15 35.47
N ASN A 11 11.83 65.58 34.71
CA ASN A 11 11.64 65.15 33.32
C ASN A 11 12.79 65.70 32.47
N SER A 12 13.81 64.87 32.25
CA SER A 12 14.82 65.07 31.23
C SER A 12 14.17 64.85 29.87
N GLY A 13 13.81 65.93 29.17
CA GLY A 13 13.30 65.85 27.80
C GLY A 13 14.40 65.38 26.84
N PHE A 14 14.11 64.40 26.00
CA PHE A 14 14.98 63.94 24.91
C PHE A 14 15.21 65.04 23.88
N THR A 15 16.44 65.19 23.40
CA THR A 15 16.71 66.11 22.28
C THR A 15 16.32 65.46 20.95
N LEU A 16 15.87 66.26 19.99
CA LEU A 16 15.51 65.78 18.64
C LEU A 16 16.70 65.08 17.95
N VAL A 17 17.93 65.53 18.22
CA VAL A 17 19.17 64.92 17.71
C VAL A 17 19.38 63.53 18.29
N GLU A 18 19.16 63.37 19.60
CA GLU A 18 19.28 62.07 20.28
C GLU A 18 18.25 61.06 19.76
N LEU A 19 17.01 61.50 19.53
CA LEU A 19 15.98 60.66 18.92
C LEU A 19 16.38 60.20 17.50
N ILE A 20 16.87 61.13 16.66
CA ILE A 20 17.31 60.81 15.28
C ILE A 20 18.48 59.82 15.29
N MET A 21 19.45 60.02 16.18
CA MET A 21 20.61 59.12 16.29
C MET A 21 20.17 57.72 16.74
N VAL A 22 19.23 57.61 17.68
CA VAL A 22 18.71 56.32 18.14
C VAL A 22 17.99 55.56 17.02
N ILE A 23 17.08 56.20 16.28
CA ILE A 23 16.38 55.52 15.17
C ILE A 23 17.34 55.11 14.05
N ALA A 24 18.36 55.93 13.76
CA ALA A 24 19.37 55.63 12.74
C ALA A 24 20.23 54.41 13.14
N LEU A 25 20.73 54.39 14.38
CA LEU A 25 21.53 53.28 14.90
C LEU A 25 20.69 52.00 15.02
N ALA A 26 19.46 52.11 15.51
CA ALA A 26 18.54 50.98 15.60
C ALA A 26 18.25 50.38 14.21
N GLY A 27 18.09 51.21 13.18
CA GLY A 27 17.90 50.77 11.80
C GLY A 27 19.09 49.95 11.27
N ILE A 28 20.32 50.43 11.48
CA ILE A 28 21.54 49.73 11.04
C ILE A 28 21.67 48.37 11.74
N VAL A 29 21.45 48.33 13.06
CA VAL A 29 21.53 47.10 13.85
C VAL A 29 20.44 46.11 13.44
N ALA A 30 19.21 46.57 13.22
CA ALA A 30 18.10 45.71 12.79
C ALA A 30 18.39 45.04 11.44
N VAL A 31 18.95 45.76 10.46
CA VAL A 31 19.35 45.20 9.16
C VAL A 31 20.46 44.16 9.33
N MET A 32 21.49 44.46 10.13
CA MET A 32 22.57 43.50 10.45
C MET A 32 22.01 42.20 11.03
N ILE A 33 21.18 42.30 12.07
CA ILE A 33 20.59 41.11 12.73
C ILE A 33 19.72 40.32 11.75
N SER A 34 18.90 41.00 10.94
CA SER A 34 18.03 40.36 9.95
C SER A 34 18.82 39.53 8.94
N THR A 35 19.91 40.08 8.38
CA THR A 35 20.73 39.36 7.40
C THR A 35 21.43 38.15 8.00
N VAL A 36 21.94 38.25 9.23
CA VAL A 36 22.61 37.14 9.94
C VAL A 36 21.61 36.02 10.30
N MET A 37 20.40 36.37 10.70
CA MET A 37 19.39 35.40 11.16
C MET A 37 18.60 34.74 10.02
N SER A 38 18.51 35.40 8.85
CA SER A 38 17.77 34.87 7.70
C SER A 38 18.28 33.49 7.24
N ARG A 39 19.60 33.29 7.18
CA ARG A 39 20.21 32.05 6.66
C ARG A 39 19.97 30.83 7.56
N PRO A 40 20.18 30.90 8.90
CA PRO A 40 19.81 29.80 9.80
C PRO A 40 18.33 29.43 9.75
N LEU A 41 17.44 30.43 9.65
CA LEU A 41 15.99 30.18 9.58
C LEU A 41 15.59 29.51 8.25
N GLN A 42 16.16 29.95 7.12
CA GLN A 42 15.97 29.31 5.82
C GLN A 42 16.51 27.87 5.84
N GLY A 43 17.72 27.66 6.36
CA GLY A 43 18.30 26.31 6.47
C GLY A 43 17.49 25.38 7.36
N PHE A 44 16.91 25.88 8.45
CA PHE A 44 15.99 25.09 9.28
C PHE A 44 14.70 24.74 8.52
N ALA A 45 14.11 25.68 7.79
CA ALA A 45 12.92 25.45 6.98
C ALA A 45 13.16 24.43 5.86
N ASP A 46 14.30 24.54 5.17
CA ASP A 46 14.71 23.61 4.11
C ASP A 46 14.96 22.21 4.68
N GLN A 47 15.67 22.10 5.81
CA GLN A 47 15.90 20.82 6.47
C GLN A 47 14.60 20.16 6.94
N SER A 48 13.65 20.94 7.46
CA SER A 48 12.33 20.44 7.85
C SER A 48 11.55 19.92 6.63
N ARG A 49 11.61 20.63 5.50
CA ARG A 49 10.93 20.24 4.27
C ARG A 49 11.50 18.95 3.69
N ARG A 50 12.84 18.82 3.69
CA ARG A 50 13.53 17.61 3.26
C ARG A 50 13.15 16.39 4.09
N ALA A 51 13.04 16.57 5.40
CA ALA A 51 12.61 15.52 6.31
C ALA A 51 11.18 15.07 6.00
N GLU A 52 10.24 16.02 5.88
CA GLU A 52 8.84 15.73 5.53
C GLU A 52 8.72 14.97 4.20
N LEU A 53 9.40 15.43 3.15
CA LEU A 53 9.40 14.75 1.85
C LEU A 53 9.97 13.33 1.95
N THR A 54 11.06 13.15 2.70
CA THR A 54 11.69 11.83 2.89
C THR A 54 10.75 10.87 3.61
N ASP A 55 10.07 11.34 4.65
CA ASP A 55 9.11 10.55 5.41
C ASP A 55 7.90 10.16 4.55
N LEU A 56 7.34 11.09 3.77
CA LEU A 56 6.25 10.82 2.84
C LEU A 56 6.63 9.75 1.80
N ALA A 57 7.80 9.91 1.17
CA ALA A 57 8.29 8.94 0.18
C ALA A 57 8.56 7.57 0.82
N ALA A 58 9.16 7.53 2.02
CA ALA A 58 9.45 6.29 2.73
C ALA A 58 8.17 5.58 3.16
N MET A 59 7.17 6.29 3.69
CA MET A 59 5.87 5.71 4.05
C MET A 59 5.16 5.12 2.83
N ALA A 60 5.13 5.85 1.71
CA ALA A 60 4.53 5.38 0.46
C ALA A 60 5.21 4.09 -0.04
N LEU A 61 6.53 4.10 -0.15
CA LEU A 61 7.30 2.94 -0.62
C LEU A 61 7.22 1.74 0.33
N ASN A 62 7.23 1.96 1.64
CA ASN A 62 7.08 0.88 2.63
C ASN A 62 5.68 0.27 2.60
N ARG A 63 4.64 1.08 2.38
CA ARG A 63 3.27 0.59 2.19
C ARG A 63 3.18 -0.27 0.93
N MET A 64 3.66 0.23 -0.21
CA MET A 64 3.72 -0.55 -1.46
C MET A 64 4.50 -1.84 -1.28
N ALA A 65 5.66 -1.79 -0.61
CA ALA A 65 6.49 -2.96 -0.37
C ALA A 65 5.78 -4.02 0.51
N ARG A 66 4.98 -3.60 1.49
CA ARG A 66 4.17 -4.52 2.30
C ARG A 66 3.09 -5.18 1.46
N ASP A 67 2.33 -4.42 0.66
CA ASP A 67 1.26 -4.95 -0.18
C ASP A 67 1.84 -5.92 -1.24
N ILE A 68 3.00 -5.60 -1.83
CA ILE A 68 3.71 -6.49 -2.78
C ILE A 68 4.17 -7.79 -2.11
N ARG A 69 4.69 -7.74 -0.88
CA ARG A 69 5.10 -8.96 -0.15
C ARG A 69 3.93 -9.86 0.23
N LEU A 70 2.73 -9.28 0.33
CA LEU A 70 1.49 -9.99 0.62
C LEU A 70 0.67 -10.28 -0.63
N ALA A 71 1.22 -10.09 -1.83
CA ALA A 71 0.55 -10.45 -3.07
C ALA A 71 0.41 -11.97 -3.20
N VAL A 72 -0.72 -12.43 -3.72
CA VAL A 72 -0.92 -13.82 -4.11
C VAL A 72 0.12 -14.18 -5.19
N PRO A 73 0.76 -15.37 -5.10
CA PRO A 73 1.76 -15.79 -6.09
C PRO A 73 1.26 -15.64 -7.54
N ASN A 74 2.12 -15.05 -8.39
CA ASN A 74 1.87 -14.73 -9.80
C ASN A 74 0.74 -13.70 -10.07
N LEU A 75 0.09 -13.16 -9.04
CA LEU A 75 -0.94 -12.11 -9.18
C LEU A 75 -0.38 -10.71 -8.91
N LEU A 76 0.70 -10.38 -9.63
CA LEU A 76 1.35 -9.08 -9.64
C LEU A 76 1.68 -8.71 -11.09
N VAL A 77 1.36 -7.48 -11.47
CA VAL A 77 1.78 -6.86 -12.72
C VAL A 77 2.36 -5.47 -12.42
N VAL A 78 3.41 -5.12 -13.15
CA VAL A 78 4.05 -3.81 -13.05
C VAL A 78 4.21 -3.24 -14.44
N SER A 79 3.79 -1.98 -14.60
CA SER A 79 4.13 -1.11 -15.73
C SER A 79 4.99 0.05 -15.22
N SER A 80 5.40 0.98 -16.08
CA SER A 80 6.30 2.07 -15.68
C SER A 80 5.75 2.93 -14.54
N ASN A 81 4.44 3.16 -14.51
CA ASN A 81 3.78 4.08 -13.57
C ASN A 81 2.70 3.40 -12.72
N GLU A 82 2.54 2.09 -12.86
CA GLU A 82 1.49 1.32 -12.19
C GLU A 82 2.04 0.01 -11.63
N VAL A 83 1.65 -0.32 -10.39
CA VAL A 83 1.81 -1.65 -9.80
C VAL A 83 0.43 -2.16 -9.42
N ARG A 84 -0.03 -3.24 -10.03
CA ARG A 84 -1.30 -3.87 -9.70
C ARG A 84 -1.07 -5.28 -9.17
N LEU A 85 -1.73 -5.59 -8.07
CA LEU A 85 -1.56 -6.86 -7.35
C LEU A 85 -2.88 -7.29 -6.69
N VAL A 86 -2.95 -8.58 -6.36
CA VAL A 86 -4.07 -9.15 -5.59
C VAL A 86 -3.51 -9.56 -4.22
N PRO A 87 -3.80 -8.83 -3.13
CA PRO A 87 -3.28 -9.16 -1.81
C PRO A 87 -3.98 -10.39 -1.22
N ILE A 88 -3.22 -11.18 -0.47
CA ILE A 88 -3.71 -12.32 0.32
C ILE A 88 -4.52 -11.78 1.51
N SER A 89 -5.79 -12.16 1.62
CA SER A 89 -6.60 -11.90 2.81
C SER A 89 -6.46 -13.01 3.86
N ALA A 90 -6.38 -14.27 3.40
CA ALA A 90 -6.12 -15.44 4.22
C ALA A 90 -5.48 -16.54 3.35
N ALA A 91 -4.78 -17.49 3.96
CA ALA A 91 -4.16 -18.61 3.25
C ALA A 91 -4.06 -19.82 4.16
N GLY A 92 -4.02 -21.01 3.58
CA GLY A 92 -3.97 -22.24 4.35
C GLY A 92 -3.68 -23.46 3.51
N ARG A 93 -3.97 -24.62 4.09
CA ARG A 93 -3.91 -25.89 3.39
C ARG A 93 -5.29 -26.52 3.28
N TYR A 94 -5.64 -27.03 2.10
CA TYR A 94 -6.93 -27.67 1.84
C TYR A 94 -6.82 -29.20 1.92
N ARG A 95 -7.95 -29.86 2.17
CA ARG A 95 -8.10 -31.30 1.94
C ARG A 95 -8.82 -31.52 0.61
N ALA A 96 -8.46 -32.59 -0.09
CA ALA A 96 -9.23 -33.08 -1.23
C ALA A 96 -10.72 -33.17 -0.86
N ASN A 97 -11.59 -32.54 -1.66
CA ASN A 97 -13.00 -32.39 -1.31
C ASN A 97 -13.86 -33.54 -1.88
N GLN A 98 -15.04 -33.74 -1.30
CA GLN A 98 -15.99 -34.77 -1.74
C GLN A 98 -17.24 -34.07 -2.22
N SER A 99 -17.47 -34.05 -3.53
CA SER A 99 -18.68 -33.46 -4.12
C SER A 99 -19.90 -34.36 -3.88
N ASP A 100 -19.70 -35.67 -3.71
CA ASP A 100 -20.71 -36.62 -3.25
C ASP A 100 -20.25 -37.19 -1.89
N PRO A 101 -21.06 -37.10 -0.82
CA PRO A 101 -20.73 -37.68 0.49
C PRO A 101 -20.35 -39.17 0.44
N ALA A 102 -20.90 -39.93 -0.52
CA ALA A 102 -20.57 -41.34 -0.73
C ALA A 102 -19.44 -41.57 -1.76
N GLY A 103 -18.99 -40.50 -2.41
CA GLY A 103 -18.00 -40.55 -3.48
C GLY A 103 -16.54 -40.43 -3.03
N PRO A 104 -15.58 -40.69 -3.95
CA PRO A 104 -14.17 -40.50 -3.67
C PRO A 104 -13.83 -39.02 -3.44
N ARG A 105 -12.78 -38.76 -2.65
CA ARG A 105 -12.17 -37.44 -2.55
C ARG A 105 -11.49 -37.06 -3.88
N GLN A 106 -11.70 -35.82 -4.30
CA GLN A 106 -11.15 -35.26 -5.54
C GLN A 106 -10.06 -34.23 -5.25
N ASP A 107 -9.00 -34.32 -6.02
CA ASP A 107 -7.87 -33.40 -6.01
C ASP A 107 -7.36 -33.28 -7.45
N PRO A 108 -7.42 -32.10 -8.11
CA PRO A 108 -7.80 -30.80 -7.56
C PRO A 108 -9.22 -30.75 -7.00
N PRO A 109 -9.52 -29.87 -6.03
CA PRO A 109 -10.90 -29.73 -5.56
C PRO A 109 -11.87 -29.38 -6.69
N ALA A 110 -13.10 -29.87 -6.59
CA ALA A 110 -14.14 -29.64 -7.58
C ALA A 110 -15.49 -29.39 -6.90
N CYS A 111 -16.17 -28.34 -7.35
CA CYS A 111 -17.52 -27.97 -6.95
C CYS A 111 -18.50 -28.56 -7.98
N ILE A 112 -18.80 -29.85 -7.85
CA ILE A 112 -19.72 -30.59 -8.75
C ILE A 112 -20.80 -31.36 -7.97
N GLN A 113 -21.10 -30.91 -6.75
CA GLN A 113 -22.10 -31.56 -5.90
C GLN A 113 -23.51 -31.39 -6.47
N ALA A 114 -24.30 -32.46 -6.44
CA ALA A 114 -25.67 -32.45 -6.96
C ALA A 114 -26.63 -31.60 -6.11
N THR A 115 -26.38 -31.51 -4.80
CA THR A 115 -27.16 -30.70 -3.86
C THR A 115 -26.26 -30.00 -2.84
N GLY A 116 -26.68 -28.83 -2.37
CA GLY A 116 -25.95 -28.07 -1.36
C GLY A 116 -24.79 -27.21 -1.91
N ALA A 117 -24.11 -26.52 -1.00
CA ALA A 117 -22.95 -25.69 -1.31
C ALA A 117 -21.70 -26.57 -1.51
N CYS A 118 -20.80 -26.11 -2.38
CA CYS A 118 -19.48 -26.70 -2.50
C CYS A 118 -18.74 -26.49 -1.18
N SER A 119 -18.17 -27.56 -0.62
CA SER A 119 -17.37 -27.49 0.60
C SER A 119 -15.94 -27.99 0.36
N ILE A 120 -14.97 -27.36 1.01
CA ILE A 120 -13.58 -27.76 1.01
C ILE A 120 -13.03 -27.60 2.44
N ASP A 121 -12.56 -28.70 3.04
CA ASP A 121 -12.04 -28.65 4.41
C ASP A 121 -10.65 -28.00 4.46
N ILE A 122 -10.41 -27.23 5.50
CA ILE A 122 -9.14 -26.60 5.80
C ILE A 122 -8.37 -27.51 6.78
N LEU A 123 -7.12 -27.85 6.46
CA LEU A 123 -6.27 -28.75 7.26
C LEU A 123 -5.65 -28.10 8.49
N SER A 124 -5.69 -26.77 8.61
CA SER A 124 -5.10 -26.03 9.73
C SER A 124 -5.86 -24.73 9.96
N PRO A 125 -5.92 -24.21 11.20
CA PRO A 125 -6.52 -22.91 11.46
C PRO A 125 -5.88 -21.83 10.58
N ILE A 126 -6.71 -20.93 10.06
CA ILE A 126 -6.30 -19.74 9.30
C ILE A 126 -6.85 -18.49 10.00
N GLU A 127 -6.21 -17.36 9.76
CA GLU A 127 -6.66 -16.06 10.26
C GLU A 127 -7.13 -15.17 9.09
N PRO A 128 -8.26 -14.45 9.24
CA PRO A 128 -9.22 -14.56 10.35
C PRO A 128 -9.91 -15.94 10.38
N THR A 129 -10.40 -16.38 11.55
CA THR A 129 -11.00 -17.72 11.73
C THR A 129 -12.30 -17.95 10.94
N SER A 130 -12.99 -16.88 10.55
CA SER A 130 -14.14 -16.91 9.64
C SER A 130 -14.25 -15.61 8.86
N ALA A 131 -14.86 -15.66 7.68
CA ALA A 131 -15.28 -14.48 6.94
C ALA A 131 -16.56 -14.77 6.16
N THR A 132 -17.46 -13.78 6.13
CA THR A 132 -18.74 -13.82 5.39
C THR A 132 -18.68 -13.05 4.08
N THR A 133 -17.64 -12.27 3.85
CA THR A 133 -17.41 -11.58 2.58
C THR A 133 -16.93 -12.60 1.53
N PRO A 134 -17.41 -12.54 0.27
CA PRO A 134 -16.96 -13.46 -0.76
C PRO A 134 -15.50 -13.20 -1.18
N HIS A 135 -14.77 -14.28 -1.41
CA HIS A 135 -13.38 -14.28 -1.83
C HIS A 135 -13.20 -15.13 -3.10
N TRP A 136 -12.18 -14.78 -3.88
CA TRP A 136 -11.55 -15.70 -4.81
C TRP A 136 -10.78 -16.73 -4.00
N LEU A 137 -10.98 -18.01 -4.31
CA LEU A 137 -10.12 -19.08 -3.85
C LEU A 137 -9.12 -19.38 -4.97
N ILE A 138 -7.84 -19.24 -4.66
CA ILE A 138 -6.74 -19.44 -5.59
C ILE A 138 -5.97 -20.69 -5.19
N ILE A 139 -5.90 -21.66 -6.09
CA ILE A 139 -5.14 -22.89 -5.91
C ILE A 139 -4.16 -23.03 -7.06
N TYR A 140 -2.87 -23.03 -6.71
CA TYR A 140 -1.76 -23.31 -7.62
C TYR A 140 -1.80 -22.50 -8.93
N ASN A 141 -1.95 -21.18 -8.82
CA ASN A 141 -1.95 -20.29 -9.99
C ASN A 141 -0.56 -20.18 -10.61
N THR A 142 -0.43 -20.58 -11.87
CA THR A 142 0.81 -20.48 -12.66
C THR A 142 0.76 -19.41 -13.73
N THR A 143 -0.36 -18.68 -13.85
CA THR A 143 -0.57 -17.63 -14.85
C THR A 143 -0.43 -16.25 -14.24
N GLY A 144 0.12 -15.30 -15.00
CA GLY A 144 0.23 -13.91 -14.58
C GLY A 144 -1.12 -13.19 -14.56
N LEU A 145 -1.20 -12.06 -13.85
CA LEU A 145 -2.41 -11.24 -13.73
C LEU A 145 -2.83 -10.50 -15.03
N VAL A 146 -1.94 -10.40 -16.02
CA VAL A 146 -2.20 -9.67 -17.27
C VAL A 146 -3.24 -10.40 -18.11
N GLY A 147 -4.35 -9.71 -18.44
CA GLY A 147 -5.42 -10.27 -19.28
C GLY A 147 -6.21 -11.40 -18.61
N LEU A 148 -6.03 -11.59 -17.30
CA LEU A 148 -6.73 -12.63 -16.55
C LEU A 148 -8.16 -12.16 -16.24
N ALA A 149 -9.14 -12.84 -16.82
CA ALA A 149 -10.55 -12.59 -16.56
C ALA A 149 -11.03 -13.37 -15.33
N GLU A 150 -12.09 -12.88 -14.70
CA GLU A 150 -12.72 -13.58 -13.58
C GLU A 150 -13.48 -14.81 -14.07
N ALA A 151 -13.20 -15.97 -13.45
CA ALA A 151 -13.86 -17.23 -13.77
C ALA A 151 -15.34 -17.20 -13.41
N GLN A 152 -16.14 -18.02 -14.10
CA GLN A 152 -17.55 -18.25 -13.86
C GLN A 152 -17.81 -19.68 -13.36
N ASP A 153 -19.01 -19.95 -12.84
CA ASP A 153 -19.43 -21.33 -12.59
C ASP A 153 -19.55 -22.07 -13.94
N GLY A 154 -19.00 -23.27 -14.04
CA GLY A 154 -18.79 -24.00 -15.31
C GLY A 154 -17.35 -24.00 -15.81
N ASP A 155 -16.50 -23.09 -15.33
CA ASP A 155 -15.11 -22.98 -15.78
C ASP A 155 -14.16 -23.97 -15.10
N VAL A 156 -13.03 -24.21 -15.77
CA VAL A 156 -11.85 -24.90 -15.21
C VAL A 156 -10.70 -23.91 -15.07
N SER A 157 -10.45 -23.42 -13.85
CA SER A 157 -9.48 -22.35 -13.58
C SER A 157 -8.68 -22.58 -12.29
N ALA A 158 -7.53 -21.93 -12.15
CA ALA A 158 -6.77 -21.90 -10.90
C ALA A 158 -7.36 -20.92 -9.87
N ILE A 159 -8.20 -19.98 -10.33
CA ILE A 159 -8.85 -18.93 -9.55
C ILE A 159 -10.35 -19.11 -9.70
N SER A 160 -11.06 -19.28 -8.59
CA SER A 160 -12.51 -19.43 -8.59
C SER A 160 -13.22 -18.11 -8.91
N PRO A 161 -14.53 -18.13 -9.21
CA PRO A 161 -15.39 -16.97 -9.02
C PRO A 161 -15.28 -16.43 -7.58
N LYS A 162 -15.53 -15.14 -7.37
CA LYS A 162 -15.54 -14.53 -6.02
C LYS A 162 -16.78 -14.95 -5.21
N ALA A 163 -16.77 -16.18 -4.71
CA ALA A 163 -17.93 -16.79 -4.05
C ALA A 163 -17.60 -17.49 -2.73
N PHE A 164 -16.31 -17.73 -2.44
CA PHE A 164 -15.92 -18.50 -1.27
C PHE A 164 -16.00 -17.68 0.02
N ILE A 165 -16.61 -18.27 1.04
CA ILE A 165 -16.59 -17.83 2.43
C ILE A 165 -16.00 -18.95 3.28
N TRP A 166 -15.68 -18.70 4.55
CA TRP A 166 -15.29 -19.78 5.46
C TRP A 166 -15.76 -19.56 6.88
N LYS A 167 -16.02 -20.69 7.54
CA LYS A 167 -16.35 -20.79 8.95
C LYS A 167 -16.02 -22.20 9.42
N ASP A 168 -15.65 -22.37 10.69
CA ASP A 168 -15.51 -23.67 11.34
C ASP A 168 -14.55 -24.63 10.60
N SER A 169 -13.45 -24.09 10.03
CA SER A 169 -12.46 -24.82 9.22
C SER A 169 -12.98 -25.41 7.89
N THR A 170 -14.09 -24.89 7.37
CA THR A 170 -14.63 -25.28 6.05
C THR A 170 -14.80 -24.06 5.16
N LEU A 171 -14.24 -24.12 3.96
CA LEU A 171 -14.54 -23.21 2.86
C LEU A 171 -15.86 -23.61 2.22
N SER A 172 -16.73 -22.66 1.93
CA SER A 172 -17.99 -22.93 1.23
C SER A 172 -18.31 -21.91 0.15
N ALA A 173 -18.91 -22.36 -0.94
CA ALA A 173 -19.36 -21.51 -2.04
C ALA A 173 -20.62 -22.08 -2.71
N GLY A 174 -21.48 -21.21 -3.23
CA GLY A 174 -22.65 -21.57 -4.02
C GLY A 174 -22.33 -21.93 -5.48
N LEU A 175 -21.23 -22.67 -5.72
CA LEU A 175 -20.78 -23.10 -7.05
C LEU A 175 -21.18 -24.56 -7.28
N SER A 176 -21.60 -24.91 -8.49
CA SER A 176 -22.15 -26.23 -8.82
C SER A 176 -21.50 -26.92 -10.02
N ASP A 177 -20.70 -26.22 -10.81
CA ASP A 177 -19.94 -26.79 -11.93
C ASP A 177 -18.55 -26.16 -12.10
N PHE A 178 -17.90 -25.77 -11.01
CA PHE A 178 -16.55 -25.19 -11.05
C PHE A 178 -15.48 -26.22 -10.69
N LYS A 179 -14.38 -26.28 -11.45
CA LYS A 179 -13.26 -27.22 -11.18
C LYS A 179 -11.94 -26.47 -11.10
N PHE A 180 -11.16 -26.76 -10.06
CA PHE A 180 -9.80 -26.24 -10.00
C PHE A 180 -8.93 -26.93 -11.06
N LYS A 181 -8.19 -26.13 -11.83
CA LYS A 181 -7.36 -26.64 -12.93
C LYS A 181 -6.18 -27.49 -12.45
N TYR A 182 -5.62 -27.16 -11.29
CA TYR A 182 -4.42 -27.78 -10.77
C TYR A 182 -4.55 -28.11 -9.29
N ALA A 183 -3.89 -29.19 -8.88
CA ALA A 183 -3.73 -29.55 -7.48
C ALA A 183 -2.45 -28.90 -6.96
N SER A 184 -2.51 -28.25 -5.80
CA SER A 184 -1.28 -27.75 -5.17
C SER A 184 -0.48 -28.94 -4.62
N PRO A 185 0.81 -29.09 -4.98
CA PRO A 185 1.66 -30.17 -4.46
C PRO A 185 1.72 -30.19 -2.93
N GLN A 186 1.66 -29.02 -2.29
CA GLN A 186 1.65 -28.86 -0.83
C GLN A 186 0.26 -28.58 -0.25
N LYS A 187 -0.79 -28.76 -1.06
CA LYS A 187 -2.20 -28.46 -0.71
C LYS A 187 -2.43 -27.01 -0.28
N ARG A 188 -1.62 -26.06 -0.75
CA ARG A 188 -1.78 -24.64 -0.43
C ARG A 188 -2.97 -24.04 -1.17
N PHE A 189 -3.64 -23.10 -0.53
CA PHE A 189 -4.58 -22.19 -1.16
C PHE A 189 -4.38 -20.77 -0.62
N TYR A 190 -4.82 -19.78 -1.40
CA TYR A 190 -4.86 -18.38 -1.03
C TYR A 190 -6.28 -17.85 -1.24
N LEU A 191 -6.71 -16.95 -0.36
CA LEU A 191 -7.95 -16.22 -0.46
C LEU A 191 -7.62 -14.75 -0.70
N ALA A 192 -8.38 -14.12 -1.59
CA ALA A 192 -8.28 -12.70 -1.85
C ALA A 192 -9.66 -12.12 -2.15
N ASN A 193 -9.87 -10.86 -1.81
CA ASN A 193 -11.16 -10.17 -2.00
C ASN A 193 -11.04 -8.81 -2.68
N GLU A 194 -9.84 -8.29 -2.92
CA GLU A 194 -9.66 -7.06 -3.67
C GLU A 194 -8.48 -7.17 -4.64
N ALA A 195 -8.49 -6.34 -5.68
CA ALA A 195 -7.32 -6.01 -6.47
C ALA A 195 -6.86 -4.60 -6.07
N VAL A 196 -5.56 -4.43 -5.83
CA VAL A 196 -4.96 -3.17 -5.42
C VAL A 196 -4.05 -2.67 -6.51
N THR A 197 -4.24 -1.42 -6.93
CA THR A 197 -3.41 -0.74 -7.91
C THR A 197 -2.78 0.48 -7.28
N TYR A 198 -1.45 0.61 -7.38
CA TYR A 198 -0.74 1.85 -7.14
C TYR A 198 -0.46 2.50 -8.48
N ARG A 199 -0.96 3.72 -8.69
CA ARG A 199 -0.83 4.45 -9.95
C ARG A 199 -0.35 5.86 -9.69
N CYS A 200 0.68 6.29 -10.41
CA CYS A 200 1.03 7.71 -10.45
C CYS A 200 0.20 8.42 -11.52
N SER A 201 -0.52 9.46 -11.10
CA SER A 201 -1.41 10.26 -11.94
C SER A 201 -1.23 11.73 -11.61
N GLY A 202 -0.67 12.50 -12.54
CA GLY A 202 -0.29 13.89 -12.27
C GLY A 202 0.79 13.97 -11.19
N ASP A 203 0.52 14.78 -10.16
CA ASP A 203 1.33 14.96 -8.96
C ASP A 203 0.95 14.02 -7.81
N GLU A 204 0.06 13.05 -8.04
CA GLU A 204 -0.41 12.13 -7.01
C GLU A 204 0.07 10.69 -7.25
N LEU A 205 0.39 10.00 -6.15
CA LEU A 205 0.43 8.55 -6.09
C LEU A 205 -0.90 8.08 -5.48
N LEU A 206 -1.71 7.42 -6.29
CA LEU A 206 -3.01 6.88 -5.90
C LEU A 206 -2.88 5.41 -5.50
N ARG A 207 -3.62 5.01 -4.47
CA ARG A 207 -3.94 3.59 -4.19
C ARG A 207 -5.39 3.37 -4.53
N GLU A 208 -5.62 2.52 -5.50
CA GLU A 208 -6.93 2.15 -6.04
C GLU A 208 -7.26 0.73 -5.54
N SER A 209 -8.40 0.52 -4.88
CA SER A 209 -8.90 -0.81 -4.50
C SER A 209 -10.15 -1.14 -5.29
N SER A 210 -10.16 -2.29 -5.95
CA SER A 210 -11.28 -2.80 -6.72
C SER A 210 -11.78 -4.12 -6.16
N GLN A 211 -13.10 -4.32 -6.21
CA GLN A 211 -13.73 -5.59 -5.88
C GLN A 211 -13.69 -6.60 -7.04
N LYS A 212 -13.19 -6.19 -8.21
CA LYS A 212 -13.06 -6.99 -9.43
C LYS A 212 -11.60 -7.36 -9.70
N LEU A 213 -11.36 -8.55 -10.22
CA LEU A 213 -10.01 -9.09 -10.39
C LEU A 213 -9.17 -8.31 -11.43
N ASP A 214 -9.84 -7.71 -12.42
CA ASP A 214 -9.22 -6.89 -13.47
C ASP A 214 -8.79 -5.50 -12.97
N GLY A 215 -9.27 -5.07 -11.79
CA GLY A 215 -9.01 -3.75 -11.22
C GLY A 215 -9.96 -2.65 -11.67
N SER A 216 -11.04 -2.97 -12.40
CA SER A 216 -12.03 -1.98 -12.85
C SER A 216 -12.93 -1.48 -11.70
N ASP A 217 -13.55 -0.31 -11.87
CA ASP A 217 -14.37 0.37 -10.86
C ASP A 217 -13.72 0.53 -9.47
N PRO A 218 -12.49 1.08 -9.39
CA PRO A 218 -11.81 1.18 -8.11
C PRO A 218 -12.32 2.33 -7.23
N ILE A 219 -12.17 2.14 -5.92
CA ILE A 219 -12.18 3.23 -4.94
C ILE A 219 -10.76 3.75 -4.80
N GLN A 220 -10.57 5.04 -5.01
CA GLN A 220 -9.26 5.69 -5.01
C GLN A 220 -8.98 6.40 -3.68
N ALA A 221 -7.72 6.37 -3.26
CA ALA A 221 -7.21 7.15 -2.14
C ALA A 221 -5.82 7.70 -2.46
N VAL A 222 -5.58 8.97 -2.14
CA VAL A 222 -4.28 9.61 -2.31
C VAL A 222 -3.31 9.07 -1.25
N VAL A 223 -2.15 8.59 -1.70
CA VAL A 223 -1.05 8.14 -0.83
C VAL A 223 -0.09 9.30 -0.58
N VAL A 224 0.26 10.03 -1.64
CA VAL A 224 1.13 11.23 -1.63
C VAL A 224 0.69 12.14 -2.78
N ASP A 225 0.76 13.46 -2.58
CA ASP A 225 0.28 14.51 -3.49
C ASP A 225 1.40 15.42 -4.05
N SER A 226 2.65 15.00 -3.90
CA SER A 226 3.84 15.79 -4.26
C SER A 226 4.75 15.04 -5.23
N VAL A 227 4.19 14.17 -6.07
CA VAL A 227 4.93 13.31 -7.00
C VAL A 227 5.50 14.13 -8.15
N ASN A 228 6.80 13.97 -8.37
CA ASN A 228 7.50 14.50 -9.55
C ASN A 228 7.66 13.43 -10.63
N THR A 229 8.14 12.24 -10.25
CA THR A 229 8.28 11.11 -11.17
C THR A 229 8.10 9.79 -10.44
N CYS A 230 7.48 8.83 -11.11
CA CYS A 230 7.44 7.43 -10.69
C CYS A 230 8.07 6.55 -11.76
N SER A 231 8.80 5.53 -11.32
CA SER A 231 9.29 4.48 -12.21
C SER A 231 9.28 3.16 -11.47
N PHE A 232 8.44 2.25 -11.94
CA PHE A 232 8.32 0.90 -11.41
C PHE A 232 8.76 -0.10 -12.47
N SER A 233 9.42 -1.16 -12.02
CA SER A 233 9.83 -2.26 -12.89
C SER A 233 9.73 -3.59 -12.14
N TYR A 234 9.42 -4.64 -12.87
CA TYR A 234 9.36 -5.99 -12.35
C TYR A 234 10.27 -6.90 -13.17
N GLN A 235 11.15 -7.59 -12.47
CA GLN A 235 11.94 -8.68 -13.01
C GLN A 235 11.32 -9.98 -12.49
N PRO A 236 10.66 -10.77 -13.36
CA PRO A 236 10.10 -12.05 -12.97
C PRO A 236 11.16 -12.96 -12.34
N GLY A 237 10.69 -13.81 -11.43
CA GLY A 237 11.51 -14.85 -10.83
C GLY A 237 11.92 -15.91 -11.86
N THR A 238 12.99 -16.63 -11.55
CA THR A 238 13.39 -17.87 -12.21
C THR A 238 13.26 -19.02 -11.23
N SER A 239 13.53 -20.25 -11.66
CA SER A 239 13.61 -21.41 -10.76
C SER A 239 14.68 -21.28 -9.66
N THR A 240 15.60 -20.33 -9.78
CA THR A 240 16.74 -20.13 -8.87
C THR A 240 16.76 -18.76 -8.18
N ARG A 241 15.83 -17.86 -8.53
CA ARG A 241 15.77 -16.49 -7.99
C ARG A 241 14.33 -16.03 -7.87
N ASN A 242 13.99 -15.45 -6.73
CA ASN A 242 12.69 -14.80 -6.52
C ASN A 242 12.49 -13.63 -7.51
N GLY A 243 11.22 -13.26 -7.74
CA GLY A 243 10.91 -12.04 -8.48
C GLY A 243 11.42 -10.80 -7.75
N LEU A 244 11.70 -9.74 -8.48
CA LEU A 244 12.16 -8.47 -7.91
C LEU A 244 11.38 -7.31 -8.49
N VAL A 245 10.70 -6.56 -7.63
CA VAL A 245 10.10 -5.27 -7.98
C VAL A 245 11.04 -4.16 -7.53
N THR A 246 11.37 -3.24 -8.44
CA THR A 246 12.09 -2.02 -8.10
C THR A 246 11.12 -0.85 -8.20
N LEU A 247 10.96 -0.13 -7.09
CA LEU A 247 10.13 1.05 -6.97
C LEU A 247 11.01 2.28 -6.86
N ARG A 248 10.87 3.24 -7.78
CA ARG A 248 11.52 4.55 -7.67
C ARG A 248 10.45 5.63 -7.62
N LEU A 249 10.51 6.45 -6.57
CA LEU A 249 9.59 7.56 -6.34
C LEU A 249 10.41 8.84 -6.14
N SER A 250 10.07 9.89 -6.88
CA SER A 250 10.61 11.23 -6.69
C SER A 250 9.49 12.17 -6.29
N LEU A 251 9.70 12.93 -5.21
CA LEU A 251 8.76 13.93 -4.72
C LEU A 251 9.40 15.31 -4.81
N THR A 252 8.59 16.33 -5.15
CA THR A 252 9.02 17.72 -5.22
C THR A 252 8.04 18.62 -4.46
N LYS A 253 8.54 19.46 -3.56
CA LYS A 253 7.74 20.49 -2.86
C LYS A 253 8.58 21.74 -2.62
N GLY A 254 8.05 22.91 -3.00
CA GLY A 254 8.72 24.20 -2.81
C GLY A 254 10.12 24.29 -3.44
N GLY A 255 10.32 23.69 -4.61
CA GLY A 255 11.60 23.71 -5.34
C GLY A 255 12.63 22.68 -4.86
N GLU A 256 12.34 21.92 -3.80
CA GLU A 256 13.18 20.81 -3.34
C GLU A 256 12.67 19.48 -3.89
N THR A 257 13.59 18.65 -4.37
CA THR A 257 13.28 17.32 -4.93
C THR A 257 14.09 16.25 -4.22
N ILE A 258 13.42 15.17 -3.83
CA ILE A 258 14.06 13.94 -3.35
C ILE A 258 13.76 12.79 -4.31
N SER A 259 14.58 11.74 -4.27
CA SER A 259 14.28 10.47 -4.93
C SER A 259 14.69 9.31 -4.04
N LEU A 260 13.75 8.41 -3.79
CA LEU A 260 13.97 7.17 -3.07
C LEU A 260 13.79 5.97 -4.00
N LEU A 261 14.53 4.91 -3.71
CA LEU A 261 14.45 3.63 -4.39
C LEU A 261 14.24 2.53 -3.36
N GLN A 262 13.29 1.64 -3.62
CA GLN A 262 12.98 0.47 -2.80
C GLN A 262 12.95 -0.77 -3.68
N GLN A 263 13.62 -1.83 -3.23
CA GLN A 263 13.59 -3.14 -3.88
C GLN A 263 12.84 -4.15 -3.03
N VAL A 264 11.95 -4.91 -3.66
CA VAL A 264 11.04 -5.83 -2.99
C VAL A 264 11.09 -7.19 -3.69
N HIS A 265 11.48 -8.22 -2.95
CA HIS A 265 11.40 -9.59 -3.43
C HIS A 265 9.95 -10.07 -3.44
N VAL A 266 9.57 -10.76 -4.51
CA VAL A 266 8.25 -11.36 -4.72
C VAL A 266 8.40 -12.87 -4.64
N ASP A 267 7.65 -13.50 -3.74
CA ASP A 267 7.58 -14.94 -3.61
C ASP A 267 6.50 -15.50 -4.54
N ASN A 268 6.92 -16.16 -5.61
CA ASN A 268 6.03 -16.82 -6.57
C ASN A 268 6.08 -18.35 -6.39
N ALA A 269 5.95 -18.82 -5.15
CA ALA A 269 5.82 -20.24 -4.81
C ALA A 269 4.35 -20.63 -4.55
N PRO A 270 3.56 -20.91 -5.60
CA PRO A 270 2.12 -21.23 -5.50
C PRO A 270 1.81 -22.58 -4.84
#